data_AF-A0A3Q9JLJ5-F1
#
_entry.id   AF-A0A3Q9JLJ5-F1
#
_cell.length_a   1.000
_cell.length_b   1.000
_cell.length_c   1.000
_cell.angle_alpha   90.00
_cell.angle_beta   90.00
_cell.angle_gamma   90.00
#
_symmetry.space_group_name_H-M   'P 1'
#
loop_
_entity.id
_entity.type
_entity.pdbx_description
1 polymer ?
#
loop_
_entity_poly.entity_id
_entity_poly.type
_entity_poly.pdbx_seq_one_letter_code
_entity_poly.pdbx_strand_id
1 'polypeptide(L)'
;MTKFIFLLCFGLFFVTFGYANNCPEIKDQIAEKIKANGVAEFSLQDVDKGTTLKDNQKIVGVCGGGTKDIVYQRGASQENSQDKSISIYSNK
;
A
#
# COMPACT_ATOMS: atom_id res chain seq x y z
N MET A 1 7.12 -19.80 34.03
CA MET A 1 6.79 -18.64 34.88
C MET A 1 7.54 -17.42 34.34
N THR A 2 6.77 -16.50 33.75
CA THR A 2 7.08 -15.06 33.62
C THR A 2 8.49 -14.65 33.19
N LYS A 3 8.78 -14.79 31.89
CA LYS A 3 9.94 -14.14 31.22
C LYS A 3 9.56 -13.54 29.85
N PHE A 4 8.34 -13.01 29.73
CA PHE A 4 7.89 -12.23 28.58
C PHE A 4 7.38 -10.88 29.07
N ILE A 5 8.30 -10.10 29.62
CA ILE A 5 8.10 -8.65 29.79
C ILE A 5 8.29 -8.01 28.41
N PHE A 6 7.33 -8.28 27.52
CA PHE A 6 7.16 -7.61 26.23
C PHE A 6 6.45 -6.27 26.48
N LEU A 7 7.07 -5.44 27.34
CA LEU A 7 6.56 -4.15 27.78
C LEU A 7 7.67 -3.12 27.65
N LEU A 8 7.99 -2.68 26.43
CA LEU A 8 8.40 -1.29 26.21
C LEU A 8 8.62 -1.04 24.71
N CYS A 9 7.95 -0.01 24.18
CA CYS A 9 8.32 0.66 22.95
C CYS A 9 8.20 -0.12 21.62
N PHE A 10 6.99 -0.58 21.28
CA PHE A 10 6.52 -0.36 19.91
C PHE A 10 5.79 0.99 19.89
N GLY A 11 6.60 2.02 20.14
CA GLY A 11 6.18 3.42 20.13
C GLY A 11 5.65 3.77 18.75
N LEU A 12 4.64 4.62 18.75
CA LEU A 12 4.07 5.34 17.62
C LEU A 12 4.88 5.24 16.31
N PHE A 13 4.51 4.28 15.48
CA PHE A 13 4.66 4.43 14.03
C PHE A 13 3.28 4.62 13.42
N PHE A 14 2.51 5.56 13.97
CA PHE A 14 1.49 6.22 13.18
C PHE A 14 2.22 7.13 12.20
N VAL A 15 2.63 6.56 11.07
CA VAL A 15 2.93 7.36 9.89
C VAL A 15 1.63 8.01 9.48
N THR A 16 1.51 9.30 9.80
CA THR A 16 0.61 10.18 9.08
C THR A 16 1.14 10.25 7.66
N PHE A 17 0.65 9.36 6.79
CA PHE A 17 0.87 9.45 5.35
C PHE A 17 -0.02 10.59 4.86
N GLY A 18 0.42 11.81 5.16
CA GLY A 18 -0.15 13.03 4.63
C GLY A 18 0.37 13.23 3.22
N TYR A 19 -0.39 12.77 2.23
CA TYR A 19 -0.52 13.49 0.97
C TYR A 19 -1.90 13.18 0.39
N ALA A 20 -2.83 14.07 0.70
CA ALA A 20 -4.17 14.05 0.15
C ALA A 20 -4.10 14.13 -1.39
N ASN A 21 -4.92 13.30 -2.03
CA ASN A 21 -5.32 13.28 -3.45
C ASN A 21 -4.50 12.43 -4.44
N ASN A 22 -3.24 12.07 -4.19
CA ASN A 22 -2.44 11.32 -5.17
C ASN A 22 -2.46 9.80 -4.90
N CYS A 23 -3.58 9.13 -5.22
CA CYS A 23 -3.68 7.65 -5.13
C CYS A 23 -2.54 6.87 -5.82
N PRO A 24 -2.00 7.29 -6.99
CA PRO A 24 -0.91 6.56 -7.65
C PRO A 24 0.38 6.53 -6.82
N GLU A 25 0.82 7.69 -6.33
CA GLU A 25 2.08 7.81 -5.59
C GLU A 25 2.05 7.05 -4.25
N ILE A 26 0.91 7.07 -3.57
CA ILE A 26 0.71 6.33 -2.32
C ILE A 26 0.75 4.81 -2.58
N LYS A 27 0.16 4.34 -3.68
CA LYS A 27 0.24 2.92 -4.07
C LYS A 27 1.67 2.48 -4.37
N ASP A 28 2.44 3.31 -5.07
CA ASP A 28 3.83 2.99 -5.41
C ASP A 28 4.70 2.85 -4.17
N GLN A 29 4.56 3.78 -3.21
CA GLN A 29 5.27 3.70 -1.93
C GLN A 29 4.87 2.46 -1.12
N ILE A 30 3.58 2.08 -1.14
CA ILE A 30 3.12 0.84 -0.51
C ILE A 30 3.71 -0.38 -1.21
N ALA A 31 3.74 -0.40 -2.55
CA ALA A 31 4.30 -1.48 -3.34
C ALA A 31 5.80 -1.66 -3.08
N GLU A 32 6.56 -0.57 -3.01
CA GLU A 32 7.99 -0.60 -2.70
C GLU A 32 8.23 -1.15 -1.29
N LYS A 33 7.45 -0.70 -0.30
CA LYS A 33 7.53 -1.26 1.06
C LYS A 33 7.18 -2.75 1.09
N ILE A 34 6.17 -3.20 0.34
CA ILE A 34 5.80 -4.63 0.26
C ILE A 34 6.92 -5.46 -0.38
N LYS A 35 7.53 -4.94 -1.46
CA LYS A 35 8.70 -5.56 -2.12
C LYS A 35 9.91 -5.61 -1.19
N ALA A 36 10.17 -4.56 -0.43
CA ALA A 36 11.25 -4.50 0.57
C ALA A 36 11.05 -5.51 1.71
N ASN A 37 9.79 -5.91 1.99
CA ASN A 37 9.47 -6.99 2.91
C ASN A 37 9.61 -8.40 2.27
N GLY A 38 10.07 -8.50 1.02
CA GLY A 38 10.31 -9.77 0.31
C GLY A 38 9.10 -10.37 -0.39
N VAL A 39 8.01 -9.59 -0.58
CA VAL A 39 6.81 -10.06 -1.29
C VAL A 39 6.88 -9.64 -2.75
N ALA A 40 7.14 -10.60 -3.64
CA ALA A 40 7.23 -10.35 -5.10
C ALA A 40 5.85 -10.39 -5.80
N GLU A 41 4.99 -11.33 -5.39
CA GLU A 41 3.70 -11.60 -6.05
C GLU A 41 2.52 -11.08 -5.21
N PHE A 42 2.01 -9.90 -5.55
CA PHE A 42 0.87 -9.28 -4.86
C PHE A 42 0.02 -8.42 -5.81
N SER A 43 -1.21 -8.07 -5.44
CA SER A 43 -2.08 -7.14 -6.15
C SER A 43 -2.55 -6.03 -5.21
N LEU A 44 -2.66 -4.80 -5.72
CA LEU A 44 -3.14 -3.62 -4.98
C LEU A 44 -4.37 -3.07 -5.71
N GLN A 45 -5.52 -3.15 -5.05
CA GLN A 45 -6.81 -2.70 -5.59
C GLN A 45 -7.34 -1.53 -4.77
N ASP A 46 -7.95 -0.55 -5.45
CA ASP A 46 -8.72 0.49 -4.77
C ASP A 46 -10.16 0.03 -4.64
N VAL A 47 -10.65 -0.01 -3.41
CA VAL A 47 -12.06 -0.29 -3.11
C VAL A 47 -12.67 0.87 -2.36
N ASP A 48 -13.99 0.98 -2.40
CA ASP A 48 -14.70 1.93 -1.56
C ASP A 48 -14.57 1.57 -0.08
N LYS A 49 -14.51 2.60 0.77
CA LYS A 49 -14.48 2.39 2.22
C LYS A 49 -15.66 1.55 2.67
N GLY A 50 -15.37 0.60 3.57
CA GLY A 50 -16.38 -0.30 4.12
C GLY A 50 -16.70 -1.50 3.24
N THR A 51 -15.93 -1.74 2.17
CA THR A 51 -16.03 -2.97 1.39
C THR A 51 -15.62 -4.18 2.23
N THR A 52 -16.45 -5.22 2.26
CA THR A 52 -16.14 -6.49 2.94
C THR A 52 -14.97 -7.18 2.24
N LEU A 53 -13.87 -7.33 2.95
CA LEU A 53 -12.71 -8.08 2.47
C LEU A 53 -12.94 -9.58 2.59
N LYS A 54 -12.37 -10.34 1.64
CA LYS A 54 -12.25 -11.81 1.75
C LYS A 54 -11.06 -12.15 2.66
N ASP A 55 -10.98 -13.39 3.12
CA ASP A 55 -9.94 -13.86 4.07
C ASP A 55 -8.49 -13.64 3.60
N ASN A 56 -8.26 -13.53 2.29
CA ASN A 56 -6.93 -13.32 1.69
C ASN A 56 -6.64 -11.86 1.31
N GLN A 57 -7.49 -10.92 1.72
CA GLN A 57 -7.38 -9.50 1.40
C GLN A 57 -7.12 -8.67 2.66
N LYS A 58 -6.27 -7.64 2.54
CA LYS A 58 -5.90 -6.78 3.67
C LYS A 58 -5.83 -5.31 3.26
N ILE A 59 -6.41 -4.42 4.05
CA ILE A 59 -6.24 -2.97 3.86
C ILE A 59 -4.81 -2.60 4.27
N VAL A 60 -4.05 -2.06 3.32
CA VAL A 60 -2.66 -1.63 3.50
C VAL A 60 -2.49 -0.12 3.43
N GLY A 61 -3.52 0.61 3.01
CA GLY A 61 -3.53 2.06 2.97
C GLY A 61 -4.90 2.61 2.64
N VAL A 62 -5.00 3.93 2.63
CA VAL A 62 -6.21 4.69 2.24
C VAL A 62 -5.75 5.82 1.32
N CYS A 63 -6.52 6.14 0.28
CA CYS A 63 -6.20 7.22 -0.65
C CYS A 63 -7.45 8.05 -1.00
N GLY A 64 -7.27 9.12 -1.79
CA GLY A 64 -8.38 9.99 -2.21
C GLY A 64 -9.02 10.75 -1.06
N GLY A 65 -8.22 11.19 -0.07
CA GLY A 65 -8.72 11.90 1.11
C GLY A 65 -9.47 11.01 2.11
N GLY A 66 -9.27 9.69 2.03
CA GLY A 66 -9.96 8.73 2.90
C GLY A 66 -11.33 8.32 2.36
N THR A 67 -11.52 8.32 1.04
CA THR A 67 -12.74 7.79 0.39
C THR A 67 -12.54 6.39 -0.16
N LYS A 68 -11.29 6.02 -0.48
CA LYS A 68 -10.92 4.71 -1.01
C LYS A 68 -9.92 4.00 -0.09
N ASP A 69 -10.07 2.70 0.03
CA ASP A 69 -9.14 1.80 0.72
C ASP A 69 -8.27 1.07 -0.31
N ILE A 70 -6.96 0.98 -0.05
CA ILE A 70 -6.02 0.22 -0.86
C ILE A 70 -5.92 -1.18 -0.25
N VAL A 71 -6.44 -2.16 -0.97
CA VAL A 71 -6.49 -3.56 -0.58
C VAL A 71 -5.37 -4.34 -1.24
N TYR A 72 -4.57 -4.97 -0.40
CA TYR A 72 -3.57 -5.95 -0.77
C TYR A 72 -4.18 -7.33 -0.89
N GLN A 73 -3.80 -8.03 -1.95
CA GLN A 73 -4.08 -9.45 -2.15
C GLN A 73 -2.78 -10.18 -2.52
N ARG A 74 -2.45 -11.25 -1.80
CA ARG A 74 -1.25 -12.05 -2.09
C ARG A 74 -1.48 -13.00 -3.26
N GLY A 75 -0.50 -13.15 -4.16
CA GLY A 75 -0.51 -14.15 -5.23
C GLY A 75 -1.40 -13.81 -6.44
N ALA A 76 -1.83 -12.56 -6.57
CA ALA A 76 -2.34 -12.02 -7.82
C ALA A 76 -1.18 -11.25 -8.44
N SER A 77 -0.60 -11.71 -9.54
CA SER A 77 0.57 -11.11 -10.19
C SER A 77 0.33 -9.62 -10.49
N GLN A 78 1.09 -8.71 -9.86
CA GLN A 78 1.11 -7.29 -10.24
C GLN A 78 1.68 -7.19 -11.66
N GLU A 79 0.83 -7.11 -12.68
CA GLU A 79 1.17 -6.35 -13.89
C GLU A 79 0.63 -4.93 -13.71
N ASN A 80 1.21 -4.22 -12.73
CA ASN A 80 0.92 -2.80 -12.54
C ASN A 80 1.77 -2.00 -13.52
N SER A 81 1.19 -1.81 -14.70
CA SER A 81 1.57 -0.81 -15.70
C SER A 81 1.38 0.60 -15.12
N GLN A 82 2.39 1.13 -14.44
CA GLN A 82 2.73 2.55 -14.47
C GLN A 82 4.21 2.70 -14.86
N ASP A 83 4.67 1.86 -15.77
CA ASP A 83 5.81 2.17 -16.63
C ASP A 83 5.28 3.01 -17.81
N LYS A 84 6.03 4.06 -18.14
CA LYS A 84 5.79 5.02 -19.23
C LYS A 84 4.88 6.21 -18.90
N SER A 85 5.36 7.06 -18.01
CA SER A 85 5.40 8.48 -18.32
C SER A 85 6.63 9.16 -17.72
N ILE A 86 7.83 8.70 -18.10
CA ILE A 86 8.95 9.64 -18.21
C ILE A 86 9.53 9.53 -19.62
N SER A 87 9.62 10.72 -20.22
CA SER A 87 10.39 11.09 -21.40
C SER A 87 10.05 10.33 -22.68
N ILE A 88 9.28 10.94 -23.60
CA ILE A 88 9.80 11.56 -24.84
C ILE A 88 8.64 12.37 -25.47
N TYR A 89 8.46 13.65 -25.10
CA TYR A 89 8.09 14.70 -26.07
C TYR A 89 8.53 16.07 -25.54
N SER A 90 9.82 16.17 -25.25
CA SER A 90 10.60 17.37 -25.57
C SER A 90 11.40 17.03 -26.82
N ASN A 91 10.83 17.23 -28.03
CA ASN A 91 11.60 17.66 -29.20
C ASN A 91 10.69 18.10 -30.37
N LYS A 92 10.92 19.35 -30.79
CA LYS A 92 10.53 20.03 -32.04
C LYS A 92 9.19 20.75 -32.08
#